data_AF-A0AAV2SBL3-F1
#
_entry.id   AF-A0AAV2SBL3-F1
#
_cell.length_a   1.000
_cell.length_b   1.000
_cell.length_c   1.000
_cell.angle_alpha   90.00
_cell.angle_beta   90.00
_cell.angle_gamma   90.00
#
_symmetry.space_group_name_H-M   'P 1'
#
loop_
_entity.id
_entity.type
_entity.pdbx_description
1 polymer ?
#
loop_
_entity_poly.entity_id
_entity_poly.type
_entity_poly.pdbx_seq_one_letter_code
_entity_poly.pdbx_strand_id
1 'polypeptide(L)'
;AEPGSYFSLSCQRIANWVKQHPNAPTHARLVHALNAMEPYPRLIHSVLHQSRDGESGDHLTPLNSASYGSDALQTLQHSALNILTDAVMHYYGKSGLCNSTEGQLECGDGRGSCYQHHEICDGTAHCFNHADELACKQHYDDEFPEGDTDDILALRSDALFRLLRHAFIMDNFDPDDLEWCMQDVWIDHGGATIVELEPFKTAEDWLLEGYALHPEYGLAIIREPLLYVSDPLFYIHVDGPAMCRRGEQIAIRVFIYNFANIDIQALVTLPASDDYKFVHVEEGGSVDYYKPRVSGGDHQHLIWVPKEGGMTEVAFPLAIMMQSGTLEVTIKAVSQQGKDDESIEIVVK
;
A
#
# COMPACT_ATOMS: atom_id res chain seq x y z
N ALA A 1 -0.75 -9.71 -22.47
CA ALA A 1 -2.06 -9.31 -21.96
C ALA A 1 -2.94 -8.90 -23.14
N GLU A 2 -4.25 -8.86 -22.93
CA GLU A 2 -5.21 -8.68 -24.03
C GLU A 2 -5.12 -7.27 -24.62
N PRO A 3 -5.04 -7.11 -25.95
CA PRO A 3 -4.93 -5.80 -26.57
C PRO A 3 -6.08 -4.86 -26.18
N GLY A 4 -5.76 -3.59 -25.90
CA GLY A 4 -6.75 -2.59 -25.48
C GLY A 4 -7.11 -2.63 -24.00
N SER A 5 -6.47 -3.50 -23.20
CA SER A 5 -6.53 -3.43 -21.74
C SER A 5 -5.75 -2.22 -21.22
N TYR A 6 -6.30 -1.57 -20.20
CA TYR A 6 -5.59 -0.63 -19.35
C TYR A 6 -4.82 -1.38 -18.26
N PHE A 7 -3.59 -0.97 -18.01
CA PHE A 7 -2.74 -1.48 -16.95
C PHE A 7 -2.29 -0.31 -16.07
N SER A 8 -2.36 -0.49 -14.76
CA SER A 8 -1.80 0.42 -13.78
C SER A 8 -0.80 -0.33 -12.91
N LEU A 9 0.39 0.23 -12.76
CA LEU A 9 1.45 -0.29 -11.90
C LEU A 9 1.55 0.60 -10.67
N SER A 10 1.74 0.00 -9.52
CA SER A 10 2.09 0.69 -8.29
C SER A 10 3.21 -0.03 -7.59
N CYS A 11 3.94 0.66 -6.73
CA CYS A 11 4.88 0.01 -5.83
C CYS A 11 4.80 0.62 -4.44
N GLN A 12 5.26 -0.16 -3.48
CA GLN A 12 5.33 0.23 -2.08
C GLN A 12 6.55 -0.42 -1.44
N ARG A 13 7.15 0.25 -0.46
CA ARG A 13 8.21 -0.34 0.37
C ARG A 13 7.73 -1.63 1.02
N ILE A 14 8.60 -2.63 1.14
CA ILE A 14 8.27 -3.89 1.83
C ILE A 14 7.84 -3.64 3.28
N ALA A 15 8.44 -2.64 3.93
CA ALA A 15 8.10 -2.22 5.29
C ALA A 15 6.64 -1.77 5.43
N ASN A 16 6.04 -1.22 4.36
CA ASN A 16 4.62 -0.88 4.28
C ASN A 16 3.75 -2.09 3.95
N TRP A 17 4.17 -2.90 2.98
CA TRP A 17 3.43 -4.11 2.58
C TRP A 17 3.21 -5.09 3.73
N VAL A 18 4.26 -5.35 4.51
CA VAL A 18 4.25 -6.26 5.67
C VAL A 18 3.17 -5.89 6.68
N LYS A 19 2.73 -4.63 6.72
CA LYS A 19 1.65 -4.21 7.62
C LYS A 19 0.29 -4.76 7.21
N GLN A 20 0.12 -5.09 5.92
CA GLN A 20 -1.13 -5.59 5.33
C GLN A 20 -2.33 -4.78 5.83
N HIS A 21 -2.28 -3.45 5.60
CA HIS A 21 -3.33 -2.53 6.03
C HIS A 21 -4.71 -3.07 5.58
N PRO A 22 -5.79 -2.90 6.36
CA PRO A 22 -7.13 -3.38 5.97
C PRO A 22 -7.61 -2.88 4.59
N ASN A 23 -7.10 -1.72 4.17
CA ASN A 23 -7.40 -1.13 2.86
C ASN A 23 -6.47 -1.61 1.73
N ALA A 24 -5.49 -2.47 2.00
CA ALA A 24 -4.60 -3.00 0.97
C ALA A 24 -5.41 -3.87 -0.02
N PRO A 25 -5.33 -3.61 -1.33
CA PRO A 25 -6.07 -4.36 -2.34
C PRO A 25 -5.40 -5.72 -2.62
N THR A 26 -5.88 -6.78 -1.99
CA THR A 26 -5.43 -8.15 -2.29
C THR A 26 -6.43 -8.86 -3.21
N HIS A 27 -5.95 -9.86 -3.95
CA HIS A 27 -6.83 -10.68 -4.79
C HIS A 27 -8.00 -11.28 -3.98
N ALA A 28 -7.74 -11.77 -2.76
CA ALA A 28 -8.80 -12.31 -1.89
C ALA A 28 -9.87 -11.28 -1.55
N ARG A 29 -9.46 -10.06 -1.18
CA ARG A 29 -10.39 -8.98 -0.81
C ARG A 29 -11.18 -8.49 -2.00
N LEU A 30 -10.56 -8.38 -3.17
CA LEU A 30 -11.27 -8.04 -4.40
C LEU A 30 -12.35 -9.10 -4.69
N VAL A 31 -11.99 -10.39 -4.68
CA VAL A 31 -12.96 -11.46 -4.95
C VAL A 31 -14.08 -11.45 -3.90
N HIS A 32 -13.77 -11.25 -2.63
CA HIS A 32 -14.76 -11.14 -1.57
C HIS A 32 -15.70 -9.94 -1.78
N ALA A 33 -15.17 -8.76 -2.11
CA ALA A 33 -15.95 -7.57 -2.39
C ALA A 33 -16.83 -7.73 -3.65
N LEU A 34 -16.32 -8.37 -4.71
CA LEU A 34 -17.09 -8.69 -5.91
C LEU A 34 -18.23 -9.66 -5.61
N ASN A 35 -17.98 -10.70 -4.80
CA ASN A 35 -19.02 -11.64 -4.38
C ASN A 35 -20.09 -10.97 -3.50
N ALA A 36 -19.71 -10.00 -2.67
CA ALA A 36 -20.66 -9.24 -1.84
C ALA A 36 -21.62 -8.37 -2.66
N MET A 37 -21.30 -8.08 -3.92
CA MET A 37 -22.21 -7.40 -4.86
C MET A 37 -23.26 -8.31 -5.48
N GLU A 38 -23.21 -9.64 -5.27
CA GLU A 38 -24.27 -10.52 -5.73
C GLU A 38 -25.58 -10.22 -4.97
N PRO A 39 -26.72 -10.07 -5.69
CA PRO A 39 -27.99 -9.73 -5.06
C PRO A 39 -28.57 -10.87 -4.22
N TYR A 40 -28.09 -12.10 -4.42
CA TYR A 40 -28.49 -13.29 -3.67
C TYR A 40 -27.31 -13.76 -2.82
N PRO A 41 -27.52 -14.09 -1.55
CA PRO A 41 -26.45 -14.56 -0.68
C PRO A 41 -26.02 -15.95 -1.12
N ARG A 42 -24.94 -16.01 -1.91
CA ARG A 42 -24.30 -17.26 -2.27
C ARG A 42 -23.25 -17.60 -1.22
N LEU A 43 -23.50 -18.67 -0.46
CA LEU A 43 -22.49 -19.22 0.43
C LEU A 43 -21.42 -19.93 -0.41
N ILE A 44 -20.33 -19.22 -0.67
CA ILE A 44 -19.10 -19.80 -1.21
C ILE A 44 -18.29 -20.28 -0.02
N HIS A 45 -18.15 -21.60 0.12
CA HIS A 45 -17.20 -22.13 1.08
C HIS A 45 -15.80 -21.79 0.61
N SER A 46 -15.02 -21.16 1.46
CA SER A 46 -13.65 -20.79 1.14
C SER A 46 -12.79 -20.77 2.38
N VAL A 47 -11.49 -21.00 2.19
CA VAL A 47 -10.47 -20.82 3.22
C VAL A 47 -9.68 -19.56 2.87
N LEU A 48 -9.67 -18.60 3.79
CA LEU A 48 -8.79 -17.45 3.71
C LEU A 48 -7.43 -17.81 4.29
N HIS A 49 -6.40 -17.73 3.46
CA HIS A 49 -5.01 -17.87 3.87
C HIS A 49 -4.44 -16.48 4.13
N GLN A 50 -3.97 -16.26 5.35
CA GLN A 50 -3.33 -15.00 5.76
C GLN A 50 -1.92 -15.29 6.25
N SER A 51 -0.97 -14.45 5.85
CA SER A 51 0.37 -14.51 6.43
C SER A 51 0.38 -13.80 7.77
N ARG A 52 0.87 -14.49 8.80
CA ARG A 52 1.07 -13.90 10.13
C ARG A 52 2.01 -12.69 10.07
N ASP A 53 3.11 -12.85 9.33
CA ASP A 53 4.17 -11.85 9.23
C ASP A 53 3.94 -10.89 8.06
N GLY A 54 2.84 -11.02 7.31
CA GLY A 54 2.50 -10.12 6.20
C GLY A 54 3.39 -10.26 4.96
N GLU A 55 4.23 -11.29 4.89
CA GLU A 55 5.12 -11.57 3.75
C GLU A 55 4.34 -11.86 2.46
N SER A 56 3.19 -12.53 2.57
CA SER A 56 2.29 -12.79 1.45
C SER A 56 0.94 -12.11 1.66
N GLY A 57 0.36 -11.66 0.54
CA GLY A 57 -0.98 -11.09 0.53
C GLY A 57 -2.04 -12.14 0.83
N ASP A 58 -3.20 -11.69 1.31
CA ASP A 58 -4.34 -12.55 1.60
C ASP A 58 -4.77 -13.33 0.33
N HIS A 59 -4.89 -14.66 0.43
CA HIS A 59 -5.33 -15.54 -0.67
C HIS A 59 -6.59 -16.32 -0.27
N LEU A 60 -7.59 -16.32 -1.15
CA LEU A 60 -8.84 -17.04 -0.94
C LEU A 60 -8.85 -18.33 -1.76
N THR A 61 -8.94 -19.47 -1.08
CA THR A 61 -9.07 -20.78 -1.73
C THR A 61 -10.54 -21.22 -1.66
N PRO A 62 -11.29 -21.21 -2.78
CA PRO A 62 -12.66 -21.70 -2.78
C PRO A 62 -12.67 -23.22 -2.61
N LEU A 63 -13.65 -23.72 -1.86
CA LEU A 63 -13.90 -25.14 -1.63
C LEU A 63 -15.19 -25.55 -2.35
N ASN A 64 -15.09 -26.61 -3.13
CA ASN A 64 -16.27 -27.24 -3.73
C ASN A 64 -17.11 -27.88 -2.62
N SER A 65 -18.35 -27.44 -2.54
CA SER A 65 -19.30 -27.78 -1.48
C SER A 65 -20.70 -27.87 -2.07
N ALA A 66 -21.54 -28.70 -1.47
CA ALA A 66 -22.94 -28.80 -1.87
C ALA A 66 -23.68 -27.53 -1.42
N SER A 67 -24.70 -27.12 -2.18
CA SER A 67 -25.61 -26.05 -1.74
C SER A 67 -26.33 -26.47 -0.46
N TYR A 68 -26.61 -25.52 0.43
CA TYR A 68 -27.38 -25.75 1.66
C TYR A 68 -28.90 -25.84 1.46
N GLY A 69 -29.40 -25.80 0.22
CA GLY A 69 -30.84 -25.91 -0.03
C GLY A 69 -31.39 -27.24 0.48
N SER A 70 -32.47 -27.19 1.27
CA SER A 70 -33.07 -28.40 1.84
C SER A 70 -33.93 -29.17 0.83
N ASP A 71 -34.39 -28.49 -0.22
CA ASP A 71 -35.16 -29.05 -1.32
C ASP A 71 -34.77 -28.45 -2.67
N ALA A 72 -35.33 -29.00 -3.75
CA ALA A 72 -35.00 -28.56 -5.10
C ALA A 72 -35.29 -27.07 -5.33
N LEU A 73 -36.38 -26.54 -4.76
CA LEU A 73 -36.77 -25.14 -4.95
C LEU A 73 -35.81 -24.18 -4.22
N GLN A 74 -35.51 -24.46 -2.94
CA GLN A 74 -34.54 -23.70 -2.14
C GLN A 74 -33.12 -23.80 -2.71
N THR A 75 -32.69 -24.99 -3.16
CA THR A 75 -31.38 -25.14 -3.83
C THR A 75 -31.26 -24.21 -5.03
N LEU A 76 -32.33 -24.10 -5.82
CA LEU A 76 -32.33 -23.27 -7.01
C LEU A 76 -32.46 -21.77 -6.67
N GLN A 77 -33.25 -21.42 -5.65
CA GLN A 77 -33.30 -20.06 -5.09
C GLN A 77 -31.94 -19.61 -4.52
N HIS A 78 -31.25 -20.47 -3.77
CA HIS A 78 -29.91 -20.21 -3.24
C HIS A 78 -28.85 -20.11 -4.34
N SER A 79 -29.12 -20.66 -5.53
CA SER A 79 -28.27 -20.51 -6.71
C SER A 79 -28.58 -19.26 -7.55
N ALA A 80 -29.42 -18.34 -7.06
CA ALA A 80 -29.88 -17.15 -7.78
C ALA A 80 -30.66 -17.47 -9.06
N LEU A 81 -31.30 -18.63 -9.15
CA LEU A 81 -32.04 -19.07 -10.33
C LEU A 81 -33.54 -19.06 -10.05
N ASN A 82 -34.29 -18.50 -11.01
CA ASN A 82 -35.74 -18.60 -11.06
C ASN A 82 -36.13 -19.73 -12.02
N ILE A 83 -37.13 -20.53 -11.65
CA ILE A 83 -37.56 -21.68 -12.45
C ILE A 83 -38.98 -21.48 -12.92
N LEU A 84 -39.20 -21.77 -14.19
CA LEU A 84 -40.52 -21.90 -14.79
C LEU A 84 -40.67 -23.36 -15.22
N THR A 85 -41.51 -24.11 -14.51
CA THR A 85 -41.77 -25.53 -14.78
C THR A 85 -43.26 -25.82 -14.64
N ASP A 86 -43.74 -26.81 -15.39
CA ASP A 86 -45.08 -27.39 -15.26
C ASP A 86 -45.17 -28.42 -14.13
N ALA A 87 -44.01 -28.92 -13.67
CA ALA A 87 -43.91 -29.79 -12.50
C ALA A 87 -44.13 -29.00 -11.21
N VAL A 88 -44.97 -29.52 -10.32
CA VAL A 88 -45.12 -28.97 -8.98
C VAL A 88 -43.85 -29.26 -8.18
N MET A 89 -43.02 -28.24 -7.96
CA MET A 89 -41.91 -28.34 -7.02
C MET A 89 -42.45 -28.30 -5.60
N HIS A 90 -42.42 -29.43 -4.92
CA HIS A 90 -42.87 -29.54 -3.54
C HIS A 90 -41.80 -28.97 -2.61
N TYR A 91 -42.20 -28.02 -1.75
CA TYR A 91 -41.42 -27.64 -0.58
C TYR A 91 -41.33 -28.86 0.35
N TYR A 92 -40.16 -29.14 0.93
CA TYR A 92 -40.02 -30.24 1.91
C TYR A 92 -40.63 -29.80 3.25
N GLY A 93 -41.96 -29.71 3.30
CA GLY A 93 -42.72 -29.23 4.43
C GLY A 93 -44.23 -29.26 4.15
N LYS A 94 -45.05 -29.24 5.19
CA LYS A 94 -46.50 -29.04 5.06
C LYS A 94 -46.75 -27.59 4.63
N SER A 95 -46.67 -27.32 3.33
CA SER A 95 -46.89 -25.99 2.76
C SER A 95 -48.32 -25.49 3.05
N GLY A 96 -48.45 -24.26 3.54
CA GLY A 96 -49.73 -23.59 3.78
C GLY A 96 -50.18 -23.52 5.25
N LEU A 97 -49.29 -23.78 6.21
CA LEU A 97 -49.59 -23.61 7.65
C LEU A 97 -49.30 -22.17 8.14
N CYS A 98 -48.38 -21.45 7.49
CA CYS A 98 -47.98 -20.11 7.89
C CYS A 98 -48.73 -19.06 7.07
N ASN A 99 -49.17 -17.99 7.73
CA ASN A 99 -49.98 -16.97 7.07
C ASN A 99 -49.09 -15.95 6.35
N SER A 100 -48.92 -16.13 5.04
CA SER A 100 -48.13 -15.23 4.20
C SER A 100 -48.65 -13.78 4.21
N THR A 101 -49.95 -13.56 4.45
CA THR A 101 -50.52 -12.20 4.55
C THR A 101 -50.17 -11.48 5.86
N GLU A 102 -49.79 -12.21 6.90
CA GLU A 102 -49.28 -11.67 8.17
C GLU A 102 -47.74 -11.55 8.19
N GLY A 103 -47.08 -11.83 7.06
CA GLY A 103 -45.62 -11.76 6.95
C GLY A 103 -44.87 -12.99 7.49
N GLN A 104 -45.59 -14.09 7.74
CA GLN A 104 -45.00 -15.34 8.20
C GLN A 104 -44.43 -16.17 7.05
N LEU A 105 -43.25 -16.72 7.28
CA LEU A 105 -42.48 -17.57 6.39
C LEU A 105 -42.35 -18.97 7.02
N GLU A 106 -42.17 -19.99 6.17
CA GLU A 106 -42.11 -21.39 6.61
C GLU A 106 -40.67 -21.85 6.83
N CYS A 107 -40.39 -22.50 7.96
CA CYS A 107 -39.05 -23.01 8.28
C CYS A 107 -38.59 -24.20 7.42
N GLY A 108 -39.50 -24.94 6.77
CA GLY A 108 -39.13 -26.10 5.95
C GLY A 108 -38.55 -27.29 6.73
N ASP A 109 -38.83 -27.39 8.03
CA ASP A 109 -38.33 -28.42 8.94
C ASP A 109 -39.20 -29.70 9.00
N GLY A 110 -40.25 -29.76 8.17
CA GLY A 110 -41.27 -30.82 8.20
C GLY A 110 -42.19 -30.80 9.43
N ARG A 111 -41.98 -29.90 10.40
CA ARG A 111 -42.80 -29.74 11.62
C ARG A 111 -43.85 -28.63 11.50
N GLY A 112 -43.71 -27.76 10.50
CA GLY A 112 -44.67 -26.68 10.23
C GLY A 112 -44.49 -25.48 11.17
N SER A 113 -43.25 -25.22 11.58
CA SER A 113 -42.87 -24.01 12.30
C SER A 113 -42.83 -22.80 11.35
N CYS A 114 -43.20 -21.63 11.88
CA CYS A 114 -43.26 -20.36 11.15
C CYS A 114 -42.38 -19.34 11.86
N TYR A 115 -41.73 -18.48 11.08
CA TYR A 115 -41.00 -17.30 11.54
C TYR A 115 -41.49 -16.08 10.77
N GLN A 116 -41.23 -14.87 11.26
CA GLN A 116 -41.64 -13.63 10.64
C GLN A 116 -40.58 -13.10 9.68
N HIS A 117 -40.98 -12.30 8.70
CA HIS A 117 -40.03 -11.71 7.75
C HIS A 117 -38.92 -10.85 8.41
N HIS A 118 -39.18 -10.26 9.58
CA HIS A 118 -38.20 -9.47 10.33
C HIS A 118 -37.26 -10.32 11.21
N GLU A 119 -37.57 -11.60 11.38
CA GLU A 119 -36.78 -12.59 12.13
C GLU A 119 -35.74 -13.27 11.22
N ILE A 120 -35.62 -12.84 9.96
CA ILE A 120 -34.55 -13.28 9.06
C ILE A 120 -33.24 -12.64 9.53
N CYS A 121 -32.25 -13.47 9.86
CA CYS A 121 -30.91 -13.01 10.24
C CYS A 121 -30.89 -12.09 11.46
N ASP A 122 -31.71 -12.38 12.48
CA ASP A 122 -31.75 -11.63 13.72
C ASP A 122 -30.79 -12.17 14.79
N GLY A 123 -30.06 -13.24 14.46
CA GLY A 123 -29.09 -13.91 15.32
C GLY A 123 -29.72 -14.91 16.29
N THR A 124 -31.04 -15.13 16.22
CA THR A 124 -31.76 -16.11 17.02
C THR A 124 -32.41 -17.16 16.14
N ALA A 125 -32.07 -18.43 16.34
CA ALA A 125 -32.67 -19.50 15.55
C ALA A 125 -34.11 -19.79 16.03
N HIS A 126 -35.09 -19.23 15.32
CA HIS A 126 -36.52 -19.50 15.48
C HIS A 126 -36.92 -20.81 14.81
N CYS A 127 -36.20 -21.21 13.75
CA CYS A 127 -36.38 -22.50 13.09
C CYS A 127 -35.51 -23.61 13.68
N PHE A 128 -36.04 -24.83 13.80
CA PHE A 128 -35.28 -25.99 14.31
C PHE A 128 -34.05 -26.33 13.45
N ASN A 129 -34.20 -26.21 12.13
CA ASN A 129 -33.13 -26.37 11.14
C ASN A 129 -32.31 -25.08 10.93
N HIS A 130 -32.54 -24.03 11.74
CA HIS A 130 -31.88 -22.73 11.65
C HIS A 130 -32.06 -22.07 10.27
N ALA A 131 -33.14 -22.37 9.55
CA ALA A 131 -33.35 -21.91 8.17
C ALA A 131 -33.47 -20.39 8.03
N ASP A 132 -34.00 -19.73 9.05
CA ASP A 132 -34.08 -18.29 9.23
C ASP A 132 -32.71 -17.60 9.39
N GLU A 133 -31.71 -18.36 9.84
CA GLU A 133 -30.32 -17.93 10.04
C GLU A 133 -29.36 -18.48 8.96
N LEU A 134 -29.91 -19.11 7.91
CA LEU A 134 -29.12 -19.55 6.76
C LEU A 134 -28.90 -18.41 5.77
N ALA A 135 -27.70 -18.36 5.18
CA ALA A 135 -27.35 -17.41 4.13
C ALA A 135 -27.51 -15.93 4.52
N CYS A 136 -27.49 -15.64 5.81
CA CYS A 136 -27.32 -14.29 6.30
C CYS A 136 -25.99 -13.74 5.79
N LYS A 137 -25.99 -12.47 5.39
CA LYS A 137 -24.72 -11.75 5.29
C LYS A 137 -24.07 -11.94 6.64
N GLN A 138 -22.85 -12.47 6.67
CA GLN A 138 -22.04 -12.31 7.87
C GLN A 138 -22.09 -10.81 8.13
N HIS A 139 -22.67 -10.44 9.27
CA HIS A 139 -22.35 -9.21 9.94
C HIS A 139 -20.85 -9.32 10.28
N TYR A 140 -20.00 -9.17 9.25
CA TYR A 140 -18.75 -8.47 9.39
C TYR A 140 -19.18 -7.03 9.65
N ASP A 141 -19.68 -6.83 10.87
CA ASP A 141 -19.77 -5.52 11.46
C ASP A 141 -18.30 -5.07 11.57
N ASP A 142 -17.86 -4.37 10.52
CA ASP A 142 -16.86 -3.32 10.65
C ASP A 142 -17.43 -2.16 11.50
N GLU A 143 -18.69 -2.25 11.95
CA GLU A 143 -19.20 -1.50 13.10
C GLU A 143 -18.46 -1.95 14.35
N PHE A 144 -17.55 -1.08 14.79
CA PHE A 144 -17.03 -1.04 16.16
C PHE A 144 -18.15 -1.40 17.12
N PRO A 145 -18.04 -2.49 17.91
CA PRO A 145 -19.07 -2.81 18.87
C PRO A 145 -19.16 -1.65 19.86
N GLU A 146 -20.29 -0.94 19.86
CA GLU A 146 -20.66 0.02 20.91
C GLU A 146 -20.99 -0.76 22.19
N GLY A 147 -19.99 -1.39 22.80
CA GLY A 147 -20.15 -2.21 24.00
C GLY A 147 -18.82 -2.52 24.69
N ASP A 148 -18.75 -2.15 25.97
CA ASP A 148 -17.69 -2.33 26.98
C ASP A 148 -16.21 -2.43 26.51
N THR A 149 -15.46 -1.41 26.93
CA THR A 149 -14.11 -1.02 26.48
C THR A 149 -12.95 -1.97 26.82
N ASP A 150 -13.21 -3.18 27.28
CA ASP A 150 -12.16 -4.15 27.65
C ASP A 150 -11.94 -5.23 26.56
N ASP A 151 -12.88 -5.40 25.63
CA ASP A 151 -12.74 -6.30 24.46
C ASP A 151 -12.12 -5.63 23.22
N ILE A 152 -11.75 -4.35 23.31
CA ILE A 152 -10.97 -3.63 22.28
C ILE A 152 -9.60 -4.31 22.06
N LEU A 153 -9.15 -5.11 23.02
CA LEU A 153 -7.92 -5.91 22.94
C LEU A 153 -8.13 -7.37 22.45
N ALA A 154 -9.38 -7.82 22.27
CA ALA A 154 -9.71 -9.24 22.07
C ALA A 154 -10.08 -9.65 20.63
N LEU A 155 -10.26 -8.72 19.68
CA LEU A 155 -10.53 -9.04 18.27
C LEU A 155 -9.51 -8.32 17.36
N ARG A 156 -8.36 -8.95 17.07
CA ARG A 156 -8.18 -9.86 15.92
C ARG A 156 -8.47 -9.24 14.56
N SER A 157 -7.71 -8.22 14.19
CA SER A 157 -7.12 -8.29 12.86
C SER A 157 -5.62 -8.41 13.04
N ASP A 158 -5.02 -9.45 12.46
CA ASP A 158 -3.56 -9.52 12.33
C ASP A 158 -3.02 -8.20 11.72
N ALA A 159 -3.84 -7.53 10.91
CA ALA A 159 -3.65 -6.17 10.45
C ALA A 159 -3.46 -5.14 11.59
N LEU A 160 -4.33 -5.05 12.61
CA LEU A 160 -4.15 -4.11 13.72
C LEU A 160 -2.89 -4.41 14.55
N PHE A 161 -2.59 -5.68 14.79
CA PHE A 161 -1.34 -6.09 15.46
C PHE A 161 -0.10 -5.63 14.66
N ARG A 162 -0.10 -5.86 13.34
CA ARG A 162 0.97 -5.43 12.43
C ARG A 162 1.06 -3.90 12.38
N LEU A 163 -0.08 -3.20 12.29
CA LEU A 163 -0.12 -1.74 12.31
C LEU A 163 0.49 -1.19 13.58
N LEU A 164 0.05 -1.62 14.76
CA LEU A 164 0.57 -1.08 16.04
C LEU A 164 2.07 -1.33 16.24
N ARG A 165 2.60 -2.45 15.71
CA ARG A 165 4.03 -2.76 15.79
C ARG A 165 4.88 -1.92 14.82
N HIS A 166 4.32 -1.57 13.66
CA HIS A 166 5.04 -0.87 12.59
C HIS A 166 4.59 0.59 12.38
N ALA A 167 3.65 1.11 13.19
CA ALA A 167 3.06 2.45 13.08
C ALA A 167 4.02 3.59 13.44
N PHE A 168 5.18 3.30 14.04
CA PHE A 168 6.14 4.32 14.47
C PHE A 168 7.10 4.79 13.38
N ILE A 169 7.06 4.19 12.20
CA ILE A 169 7.93 4.58 11.09
C ILE A 169 7.21 5.73 10.34
N MET A 170 7.63 6.97 10.58
CA MET A 170 7.04 8.18 9.95
C MET A 170 7.32 8.26 8.44
N ASP A 171 8.37 7.58 8.00
CA ASP A 171 8.86 7.49 6.62
C ASP A 171 7.88 6.78 5.65
N ASN A 172 6.74 6.29 6.13
CA ASN A 172 5.78 5.54 5.33
C ASN A 172 4.80 6.40 4.55
N PHE A 173 4.81 7.71 4.75
CA PHE A 173 3.83 8.65 4.21
C PHE A 173 4.49 9.75 3.39
N ASP A 174 5.74 9.56 2.94
CA ASP A 174 6.34 10.49 2.01
C ASP A 174 5.76 10.22 0.60
N PRO A 175 4.88 11.11 0.07
CA PRO A 175 4.28 10.92 -1.23
C PRO A 175 5.34 10.99 -2.34
N ASP A 176 6.40 11.78 -2.14
CA ASP A 176 7.40 12.04 -3.18
C ASP A 176 8.19 10.75 -3.52
N ASP A 177 8.32 9.85 -2.55
CA ASP A 177 9.01 8.56 -2.69
C ASP A 177 8.14 7.44 -3.28
N LEU A 178 6.81 7.56 -3.27
CA LEU A 178 5.89 6.50 -3.73
C LEU A 178 5.55 6.61 -5.23
N GLU A 179 5.85 7.75 -5.86
CA GLU A 179 5.42 8.05 -7.24
C GLU A 179 6.33 7.45 -8.33
N TRP A 180 7.58 7.08 -8.03
CA TRP A 180 8.58 6.73 -9.07
C TRP A 180 8.17 5.56 -9.98
N CYS A 181 7.42 4.61 -9.44
CA CYS A 181 6.98 3.39 -10.12
C CYS A 181 5.52 3.42 -10.55
N MET A 182 4.77 4.48 -10.22
CA MET A 182 3.36 4.58 -10.57
C MET A 182 3.24 4.87 -12.06
N GLN A 183 2.63 3.94 -12.81
CA GLN A 183 2.58 4.02 -14.27
C GLN A 183 1.23 3.54 -14.80
N ASP A 184 0.71 4.30 -15.76
CA ASP A 184 -0.54 4.00 -16.45
C ASP A 184 -0.27 3.71 -17.92
N VAL A 185 -0.59 2.50 -18.35
CA VAL A 185 -0.21 1.98 -19.67
C VAL A 185 -1.41 1.37 -20.36
N TRP A 186 -1.62 1.75 -21.61
CA TRP A 186 -2.55 1.07 -22.50
C TRP A 186 -1.80 0.04 -23.32
N ILE A 187 -2.29 -1.20 -23.33
CA ILE A 187 -1.65 -2.27 -24.10
C ILE A 187 -2.05 -2.14 -25.56
N ASP A 188 -1.03 -1.99 -26.39
CA ASP A 188 -1.17 -1.90 -27.83
C ASP A 188 -1.58 -3.26 -28.45
N HIS A 189 -1.84 -3.26 -29.76
CA HIS A 189 -2.22 -4.42 -30.55
C HIS A 189 -1.25 -5.60 -30.40
N GLY A 190 0.01 -5.33 -30.04
CA GLY A 190 1.06 -6.32 -29.84
C GLY A 190 0.94 -7.15 -28.55
N GLY A 191 0.01 -6.83 -27.66
CA GLY A 191 -0.27 -7.62 -26.45
C GLY A 191 0.82 -7.56 -25.36
N ALA A 192 1.85 -6.75 -25.56
CA ALA A 192 2.91 -6.48 -24.59
C ALA A 192 3.46 -5.06 -24.78
N THR A 193 3.75 -4.41 -23.66
CA THR A 193 4.42 -3.10 -23.59
C THR A 193 5.57 -3.20 -22.60
N ILE A 194 6.68 -2.53 -22.90
CA ILE A 194 7.83 -2.41 -22.00
C ILE A 194 7.77 -1.01 -21.41
N VAL A 195 7.87 -0.92 -20.09
CA VAL A 195 7.96 0.33 -19.35
C VAL A 195 9.36 0.40 -18.77
N GLU A 196 10.11 1.42 -19.15
CA GLU A 196 11.43 1.70 -18.60
C GLU A 196 11.27 2.70 -17.46
N LEU A 197 11.73 2.33 -16.27
CA LEU A 197 11.67 3.15 -15.07
C LEU A 197 13.06 3.32 -14.51
N GLU A 198 13.37 4.54 -14.06
CA GLU A 198 14.56 4.78 -13.27
C GLU A 198 14.29 4.33 -11.83
N PRO A 199 15.09 3.41 -11.29
CA PRO A 199 14.86 2.91 -9.94
C PRO A 199 15.14 3.99 -8.90
N PHE A 200 14.44 3.89 -7.78
CA PHE A 200 14.66 4.80 -6.67
C PHE A 200 16.09 4.67 -6.12
N LYS A 201 16.69 5.82 -5.78
CA LYS A 201 18.12 5.91 -5.48
C LYS A 201 18.55 5.33 -4.14
N THR A 202 17.62 5.03 -3.23
CA THR A 202 17.94 4.48 -1.91
C THR A 202 18.03 2.96 -1.93
N ALA A 203 18.77 2.42 -0.97
CA ALA A 203 18.93 0.99 -0.77
C ALA A 203 17.73 0.41 -0.02
N GLU A 204 16.68 0.07 -0.77
CA GLU A 204 15.40 -0.36 -0.24
C GLU A 204 14.77 -1.48 -1.06
N ASP A 205 13.96 -2.27 -0.37
CA ASP A 205 13.15 -3.33 -0.95
C ASP A 205 11.76 -2.80 -1.29
N TRP A 206 11.43 -2.87 -2.57
CA TRP A 206 10.16 -2.45 -3.15
C TRP A 206 9.34 -3.65 -3.56
N LEU A 207 8.03 -3.49 -3.43
CA LEU A 207 7.06 -4.46 -3.87
C LEU A 207 6.21 -3.84 -4.97
N LEU A 208 6.23 -4.44 -6.16
CA LEU A 208 5.50 -3.98 -7.33
C LEU A 208 4.19 -4.75 -7.45
N GLU A 209 3.11 -3.99 -7.61
CA GLU A 209 1.75 -4.45 -7.83
C GLU A 209 1.26 -4.00 -9.20
N GLY A 210 0.33 -4.76 -9.76
CA GLY A 210 -0.25 -4.47 -11.06
C GLY A 210 -1.75 -4.75 -11.09
N TYR A 211 -2.47 -3.80 -11.67
CA TYR A 211 -3.91 -3.84 -11.90
C TYR A 211 -4.16 -3.76 -13.40
N ALA A 212 -5.12 -4.52 -13.89
CA ALA A 212 -5.51 -4.53 -15.29
C ALA A 212 -7.02 -4.41 -15.43
N LEU A 213 -7.48 -3.59 -16.37
CA LEU A 213 -8.90 -3.45 -16.70
C LEU A 213 -9.08 -3.69 -18.20
N HIS A 214 -9.95 -4.63 -18.54
CA HIS A 214 -10.33 -4.90 -19.92
C HIS A 214 -11.85 -4.80 -20.09
N PRO A 215 -12.37 -4.21 -21.18
CA PRO A 215 -13.82 -4.11 -21.41
C PRO A 215 -14.56 -5.45 -21.41
N GLU A 216 -13.91 -6.52 -21.88
CA GLU A 216 -14.52 -7.87 -21.96
C GLU A 216 -14.18 -8.75 -20.76
N TYR A 217 -12.97 -8.63 -20.19
CA TYR A 217 -12.50 -9.53 -19.13
C TYR A 217 -12.62 -8.93 -17.72
N GLY A 218 -12.96 -7.64 -17.61
CA GLY A 218 -13.11 -6.95 -16.34
C GLY A 218 -11.78 -6.60 -15.68
N LEU A 219 -11.80 -6.53 -14.35
CA LEU A 219 -10.66 -6.18 -13.50
C LEU A 219 -9.86 -7.42 -13.14
N ALA A 220 -8.54 -7.34 -13.26
CA ALA A 220 -7.59 -8.33 -12.77
C ALA A 220 -6.51 -7.65 -11.92
N ILE A 221 -6.03 -8.37 -10.90
CA ILE A 221 -4.93 -7.94 -10.03
C ILE A 221 -3.87 -9.05 -10.04
N ILE A 222 -2.60 -8.67 -9.95
CA ILE A 222 -1.53 -9.64 -9.75
C ILE A 222 -1.77 -10.43 -8.45
N ARG A 223 -1.60 -11.77 -8.50
CA ARG A 223 -1.86 -12.63 -7.33
C ARG A 223 -0.76 -12.53 -6.28
N GLU A 224 0.47 -12.49 -6.76
CA GLU A 224 1.68 -12.40 -5.96
C GLU A 224 2.46 -11.20 -6.47
N PRO A 225 2.68 -10.19 -5.62
CA PRO A 225 3.37 -8.99 -6.03
C PRO A 225 4.87 -9.27 -6.21
N LEU A 226 5.52 -8.47 -7.05
CA LEU A 226 6.90 -8.68 -7.48
C LEU A 226 7.86 -7.97 -6.54
N LEU A 227 8.82 -8.69 -5.96
CA LEU A 227 9.88 -8.09 -5.15
C LEU A 227 10.97 -7.50 -6.05
N TYR A 228 11.27 -6.21 -5.85
CA TYR A 228 12.39 -5.50 -6.43
C TYR A 228 13.32 -5.01 -5.32
N VAL A 229 14.55 -5.51 -5.31
CA VAL A 229 15.57 -5.13 -4.34
C VAL A 229 16.45 -4.06 -4.98
N SER A 230 16.47 -2.85 -4.42
CA SER A 230 17.38 -1.78 -4.82
C SER A 230 18.60 -1.82 -3.91
N ASP A 231 19.76 -2.14 -4.48
CA ASP A 231 21.05 -2.15 -3.76
C ASP A 231 22.10 -1.27 -4.46
N PRO A 232 21.90 0.06 -4.49
CA PRO A 232 22.90 0.99 -5.00
C PRO A 232 24.16 0.91 -4.12
N LEU A 233 25.30 0.59 -4.73
CA LEU A 233 26.58 0.49 -4.02
C LEU A 233 27.01 1.83 -3.40
N PHE A 234 26.57 2.94 -3.98
CA PHE A 234 26.96 4.31 -3.62
C PHE A 234 25.87 5.30 -4.05
N TYR A 235 25.45 6.17 -3.13
CA TYR A 235 24.56 7.30 -3.41
C TYR A 235 24.75 8.42 -2.36
N ILE A 236 24.21 9.60 -2.64
CA ILE A 236 24.16 10.72 -1.71
C ILE A 236 22.73 11.12 -1.37
N HIS A 237 22.56 11.67 -0.17
CA HIS A 237 21.37 12.38 0.25
C HIS A 237 21.75 13.78 0.73
N VAL A 238 21.13 14.79 0.13
CA VAL A 238 21.37 16.20 0.42
C VAL A 238 20.19 16.75 1.19
N ASP A 239 20.48 17.32 2.35
CA ASP A 239 19.49 17.91 3.23
C ASP A 239 19.83 19.38 3.52
N GLY A 240 18.81 20.21 3.55
CA GLY A 240 18.93 21.65 3.70
C GLY A 240 17.63 22.31 4.12
N PRO A 241 17.69 23.58 4.56
CA PRO A 241 16.48 24.31 4.94
C PRO A 241 15.63 24.61 3.70
N ALA A 242 14.32 24.38 3.79
CA ALA A 242 13.38 24.73 2.71
C ALA A 242 13.28 26.25 2.45
N MET A 243 13.65 27.07 3.43
CA MET A 243 13.58 28.53 3.35
C MET A 243 14.72 29.18 4.13
N CYS A 244 15.28 30.25 3.58
CA CYS A 244 16.24 31.11 4.27
C CYS A 244 15.93 32.59 4.05
N ARG A 245 16.44 33.45 4.92
CA ARG A 245 16.37 34.90 4.73
C ARG A 245 17.62 35.43 4.07
N ARG A 246 17.47 36.53 3.34
CA ARG A 246 18.62 37.23 2.74
C ARG A 246 19.72 37.51 3.76
N GLY A 247 20.94 37.08 3.43
CA GLY A 247 22.14 37.30 4.23
C GLY A 247 22.34 36.30 5.37
N GLU A 248 21.44 35.32 5.53
CA GLU A 248 21.69 34.18 6.42
C GLU A 248 22.81 33.29 5.85
N GLN A 249 23.54 32.68 6.78
CA GLN A 249 24.47 31.59 6.48
C GLN A 249 23.73 30.29 6.78
N ILE A 250 23.65 29.42 5.78
CA ILE A 250 23.02 28.11 5.91
C ILE A 250 24.08 27.02 5.77
N ALA A 251 23.80 25.82 6.24
CA ALA A 251 24.64 24.66 6.00
C ALA A 251 23.82 23.61 5.26
N ILE A 252 24.34 23.15 4.13
CA ILE A 252 23.78 22.01 3.41
C ILE A 252 24.49 20.77 3.93
N ARG A 253 23.72 19.80 4.42
CA ARG A 253 24.22 18.53 4.90
C ARG A 253 24.20 17.53 3.76
N VAL A 254 25.31 16.84 3.56
CA VAL A 254 25.44 15.82 2.53
C VAL A 254 25.79 14.53 3.23
N PHE A 255 24.87 13.58 3.18
CA PHE A 255 25.07 12.21 3.65
C PHE A 255 25.55 11.38 2.48
N ILE A 256 26.72 10.77 2.62
CA ILE A 256 27.30 9.89 1.61
C ILE A 256 27.26 8.46 2.13
N TYR A 257 26.60 7.58 1.38
CA TYR A 257 26.40 6.19 1.73
C TYR A 257 27.28 5.26 0.89
N ASN A 258 27.81 4.23 1.53
CA ASN A 258 28.61 3.19 0.89
C ASN A 258 28.12 1.80 1.31
N PHE A 259 27.45 1.11 0.39
CA PHE A 259 27.00 -0.26 0.56
C PHE A 259 27.97 -1.29 -0.02
N ALA A 260 29.11 -0.86 -0.57
CA ALA A 260 30.15 -1.77 -1.00
C ALA A 260 30.87 -2.43 0.20
N ASN A 261 31.44 -3.61 -0.05
CA ASN A 261 32.21 -4.38 0.95
C ASN A 261 33.64 -3.86 1.18
N ILE A 262 33.96 -2.67 0.67
CA ILE A 262 35.27 -2.02 0.81
C ILE A 262 35.09 -0.55 1.17
N ASP A 263 36.06 -0.01 1.91
CA ASP A 263 36.08 1.43 2.20
C ASP A 263 36.37 2.18 0.89
N ILE A 264 35.62 3.24 0.65
CA ILE A 264 35.76 4.05 -0.56
C ILE A 264 36.25 5.45 -0.23
N GLN A 265 36.83 6.11 -1.23
CA GLN A 265 37.01 7.56 -1.17
C GLN A 265 36.00 8.22 -2.10
N ALA A 266 35.25 9.18 -1.59
CA ALA A 266 34.29 9.96 -2.35
C ALA A 266 34.78 11.41 -2.47
N LEU A 267 34.81 11.93 -3.70
CA LEU A 267 35.01 13.34 -3.99
C LEU A 267 33.64 14.00 -4.08
N VAL A 268 33.28 14.76 -3.05
CA VAL A 268 32.06 15.56 -3.00
C VAL A 268 32.36 16.96 -3.46
N THR A 269 31.61 17.46 -4.44
CA THR A 269 31.81 18.73 -5.10
C THR A 269 30.54 19.57 -4.99
N LEU A 270 30.69 20.77 -4.43
CA LEU A 270 29.76 21.87 -4.58
C LEU A 270 30.22 22.71 -5.78
N PRO A 271 29.49 22.70 -6.91
CA PRO A 271 29.80 23.52 -8.07
C PRO A 271 29.71 25.02 -7.75
N ALA A 272 30.45 25.83 -8.49
CA ALA A 272 30.36 27.28 -8.41
C ALA A 272 28.96 27.79 -8.80
N SER A 273 28.46 28.76 -8.03
CA SER A 273 27.26 29.53 -8.36
C SER A 273 27.48 31.01 -8.02
N ASP A 274 26.76 31.90 -8.69
CA ASP A 274 26.73 33.32 -8.36
C ASP A 274 25.77 33.62 -7.19
N ASP A 275 24.85 32.69 -6.89
CA ASP A 275 23.79 32.87 -5.90
C ASP A 275 24.23 32.53 -4.47
N TYR A 276 25.33 31.80 -4.31
CA TYR A 276 25.92 31.47 -3.01
C TYR A 276 27.45 31.53 -3.05
N LYS A 277 28.07 31.67 -1.88
CA LYS A 277 29.51 31.52 -1.70
C LYS A 277 29.79 30.55 -0.57
N PHE A 278 30.86 29.78 -0.70
CA PHE A 278 31.29 28.86 0.34
C PHE A 278 31.90 29.64 1.50
N VAL A 279 31.53 29.26 2.72
CA VAL A 279 32.06 29.84 3.96
C VAL A 279 33.20 28.96 4.46
N HIS A 280 34.40 29.51 4.59
CA HIS A 280 35.50 28.77 5.17
C HIS A 280 35.33 28.64 6.69
N VAL A 281 35.37 27.40 7.16
CA VAL A 281 35.52 27.09 8.59
C VAL A 281 37.00 27.10 8.92
N GLU A 282 37.40 28.02 9.79
CA GLU A 282 38.81 28.17 10.19
C GLU A 282 39.20 27.12 11.26
N GLU A 283 40.48 27.11 11.63
CA GLU A 283 41.03 26.17 12.62
C GLU A 283 40.23 26.20 13.93
N GLY A 284 39.86 25.02 14.43
CA GLY A 284 39.05 24.88 15.65
C GLY A 284 37.53 25.04 15.46
N GLY A 285 37.03 25.13 14.23
CA GLY A 285 35.58 25.19 13.97
C GLY A 285 34.98 26.58 14.18
N SER A 286 35.80 27.63 14.28
CA SER A 286 35.36 28.99 14.54
C SER A 286 35.12 29.76 13.24
N VAL A 287 34.00 30.47 13.15
CA VAL A 287 33.62 31.32 12.02
C VAL A 287 33.15 32.68 12.52
N ASP A 288 33.62 33.76 11.90
CA ASP A 288 33.17 35.12 12.20
C ASP A 288 31.71 35.31 11.77
N TYR A 289 30.82 35.61 12.72
CA TYR A 289 29.37 35.74 12.45
C TYR A 289 29.03 36.82 11.40
N TYR A 290 29.68 37.98 11.47
CA TYR A 290 29.33 39.13 10.61
C TYR A 290 30.20 39.27 9.36
N LYS A 291 31.39 38.65 9.33
CA LYS A 291 32.35 38.77 8.22
C LYS A 291 33.12 37.46 8.02
N PRO A 292 32.43 36.36 7.67
CA PRO A 292 33.11 35.10 7.38
C PRO A 292 34.02 35.25 6.17
N ARG A 293 35.10 34.46 6.13
CA ARG A 293 35.89 34.32 4.90
C ARG A 293 35.10 33.51 3.90
N VAL A 294 34.72 34.13 2.79
CA VAL A 294 33.97 33.48 1.72
C VAL A 294 34.79 33.34 0.45
N SER A 295 34.53 32.30 -0.31
CA SER A 295 35.12 32.06 -1.62
C SER A 295 34.07 31.59 -2.62
N GLY A 296 34.25 31.98 -3.88
CA GLY A 296 33.50 31.42 -5.01
C GLY A 296 34.29 30.29 -5.67
N GLY A 297 33.74 29.75 -6.75
CA GLY A 297 34.33 28.61 -7.47
C GLY A 297 33.86 27.26 -6.92
N ASP A 298 34.36 26.18 -7.50
CA ASP A 298 34.04 24.82 -7.09
C ASP A 298 34.73 24.49 -5.76
N HIS A 299 33.98 23.93 -4.83
CA HIS A 299 34.50 23.45 -3.55
C HIS A 299 34.43 21.94 -3.49
N GLN A 300 35.56 21.31 -3.19
CA GLN A 300 35.72 19.87 -3.23
C GLN A 300 36.21 19.33 -1.88
N HIS A 301 35.58 18.25 -1.42
CA HIS A 301 36.00 17.48 -0.27
C HIS A 301 36.25 16.03 -0.68
N LEU A 302 37.47 15.55 -0.46
CA LEU A 302 37.79 14.13 -0.60
C LEU A 302 37.67 13.49 0.79
N ILE A 303 36.69 12.60 0.94
CA ILE A 303 36.40 11.94 2.21
C ILE A 303 36.51 10.42 2.08
N TRP A 304 36.73 9.77 3.23
CA TRP A 304 36.64 8.32 3.34
C TRP A 304 35.26 7.92 3.85
N VAL A 305 34.63 6.95 3.19
CA VAL A 305 33.33 6.42 3.59
C VAL A 305 33.49 4.95 3.95
N PRO A 306 33.16 4.53 5.19
CA PRO A 306 33.30 3.15 5.62
C PRO A 306 32.48 2.18 4.77
N LYS A 307 32.90 0.91 4.69
CA LYS A 307 32.18 -0.18 4.03
C LYS A 307 30.90 -0.64 4.74
N GLU A 308 30.17 -1.55 4.07
CA GLU A 308 29.05 -2.33 4.63
C GLU A 308 27.90 -1.48 5.20
N GLY A 309 27.44 -0.50 4.43
CA GLY A 309 26.39 0.44 4.84
C GLY A 309 26.91 1.61 5.66
N GLY A 310 28.21 1.89 5.59
CA GLY A 310 28.82 3.03 6.23
C GLY A 310 28.32 4.35 5.65
N MET A 311 28.12 5.33 6.53
CA MET A 311 27.69 6.69 6.18
C MET A 311 28.71 7.69 6.67
N THR A 312 28.96 8.75 5.90
CA THR A 312 29.72 9.92 6.36
C THR A 312 28.96 11.18 6.00
N GLU A 313 28.84 12.09 6.97
CA GLU A 313 28.18 13.39 6.78
C GLU A 313 29.23 14.48 6.51
N VAL A 314 28.97 15.32 5.52
CA VAL A 314 29.75 16.51 5.20
C VAL A 314 28.83 17.72 5.15
N ALA A 315 29.19 18.78 5.85
CA ALA A 315 28.45 20.03 5.81
C ALA A 315 29.13 21.04 4.86
N PHE A 316 28.35 21.64 3.97
CA PHE A 316 28.74 22.75 3.12
C PHE A 316 28.09 24.04 3.64
N PRO A 317 28.81 24.85 4.42
CA PRO A 317 28.30 26.14 4.86
C PRO A 317 28.32 27.15 3.71
N LEU A 318 27.16 27.74 3.42
CA LEU A 318 26.92 28.67 2.32
C LEU A 318 26.46 30.03 2.85
N ALA A 319 27.07 31.09 2.32
CA ALA A 319 26.56 32.45 2.43
C ALA A 319 25.70 32.76 1.21
N ILE A 320 24.42 33.07 1.43
CA ILE A 320 23.47 33.35 0.35
C ILE A 320 23.67 34.77 -0.17
N MET A 321 23.95 34.88 -1.48
CA MET A 321 24.15 36.14 -2.20
C MET A 321 22.89 36.61 -2.92
N MET A 322 21.99 35.68 -3.24
CA MET A 322 20.70 35.94 -3.88
C MET A 322 19.85 36.90 -3.03
N GLN A 323 19.15 37.84 -3.68
CA GLN A 323 18.32 38.82 -2.99
C GLN A 323 16.93 38.29 -2.63
N SER A 324 16.32 37.50 -3.52
CA SER A 324 15.00 36.91 -3.36
C SER A 324 14.75 35.94 -4.52
N GLY A 325 14.03 34.84 -4.27
CA GLY A 325 13.66 33.86 -5.30
C GLY A 325 13.89 32.42 -4.83
N THR A 326 13.97 31.49 -5.78
CA THR A 326 14.32 30.10 -5.50
C THR A 326 15.79 29.89 -5.82
N LEU A 327 16.55 29.47 -4.81
CA LEU A 327 17.95 29.07 -4.92
C LEU A 327 18.02 27.56 -5.14
N GLU A 328 18.68 27.12 -6.20
CA GLU A 328 19.00 25.71 -6.43
C GLU A 328 20.45 25.45 -6.00
N VAL A 329 20.66 24.43 -5.16
CA VAL A 329 22.00 23.97 -4.75
C VAL A 329 22.17 22.52 -5.18
N THR A 330 23.07 22.28 -6.13
CA THR A 330 23.43 20.93 -6.59
C THR A 330 24.70 20.46 -5.92
N ILE A 331 24.71 19.24 -5.40
CA ILE A 331 25.92 18.55 -4.93
C ILE A 331 26.19 17.37 -5.85
N LYS A 332 27.46 17.18 -6.21
CA LYS A 332 27.92 16.04 -7.02
C LYS A 332 28.90 15.21 -6.22
N ALA A 333 28.76 13.90 -6.24
CA ALA A 333 29.69 12.99 -5.60
C ALA A 333 30.19 11.94 -6.58
N VAL A 334 31.51 11.68 -6.55
CA VAL A 334 32.14 10.65 -7.38
C VAL A 334 33.04 9.79 -6.52
N SER A 335 32.88 8.47 -6.62
CA SER A 335 33.71 7.48 -5.94
C SER A 335 34.29 6.48 -6.95
N GLN A 336 35.06 5.50 -6.47
CA GLN A 336 35.54 4.40 -7.32
C GLN A 336 34.40 3.47 -7.78
N GLN A 337 33.26 3.46 -7.06
CA GLN A 337 32.14 2.56 -7.31
C GLN A 337 31.04 3.19 -8.18
N GLY A 338 30.87 4.51 -8.10
CA GLY A 338 29.79 5.19 -8.79
C GLY A 338 29.89 6.69 -8.70
N LYS A 339 28.90 7.36 -9.29
CA LYS A 339 28.70 8.80 -9.21
C LYS A 339 27.22 9.05 -8.93
N ASP A 340 26.94 10.12 -8.22
CA ASP A 340 25.59 10.56 -7.92
C ASP A 340 25.53 12.08 -7.81
N ASP A 341 24.39 12.67 -8.10
CA ASP A 341 24.15 14.09 -7.98
C ASP A 341 22.73 14.41 -7.54
N GLU A 342 22.59 15.42 -6.68
CA GLU A 342 21.32 15.81 -6.09
C GLU A 342 21.23 17.32 -5.95
N SER A 343 20.09 17.87 -6.36
CA SER A 343 19.73 19.28 -6.20
C SER A 343 18.69 19.45 -5.11
N ILE A 344 18.81 20.51 -4.32
CA ILE A 344 17.78 20.98 -3.41
C ILE A 344 17.37 22.41 -3.75
N GLU A 345 16.07 22.71 -3.57
CA GLU A 345 15.51 24.05 -3.77
C GLU A 345 15.27 24.74 -2.43
N ILE A 346 15.73 25.99 -2.32
CA ILE A 346 15.63 26.81 -1.11
C ILE A 346 14.99 28.14 -1.45
N VAL A 347 13.88 28.47 -0.78
CA VAL A 347 13.20 29.75 -0.99
C VAL A 347 13.88 30.87 -0.19
N VAL A 348 14.41 31.86 -0.90
CA VAL A 348 15.05 33.05 -0.31
C VAL A 348 14.03 34.18 -0.16
N LYS A 349 13.80 34.62 1.09
CA LYS A 349 12.89 35.71 1.44
C LYS A 349 13.57 36.97 1.98
#